data_AF-X1P0I9-F1
#
_entry.id   AF-X1P0I9-F1
#
_cell.length_a   1.000
_cell.length_b   1.000
_cell.length_c   1.000
_cell.angle_alpha   90.00
_cell.angle_beta   90.00
_cell.angle_gamma   90.00
#
_symmetry.space_group_name_H-M   'P 1'
#
loop_
_entity.id
_entity.type
_entity.pdbx_description
1 polymer ?
#
loop_
_entity_poly.entity_id
_entity_poly.type
_entity_poly.pdbx_seq_one_letter_code
_entity_poly.pdbx_strand_id
1 'polypeptide(L)' 'YAIQWGTMTLQDAIDFCTLMIQTTSAIQRFSDGIIANPGDMPGVGGPVDVAVITADQGFVWISRKKLKIEGKEIDLD' A
#
# COMPACT_ATOMS: atom_id res chain seq x y z
N TYR A 1 -13.03 18.74 3.56
CA TYR A 1 -11.64 18.81 4.08
C TYR A 1 -10.69 18.97 2.92
N ALA A 2 -9.59 19.71 3.10
CA ALA A 2 -8.56 19.91 2.08
C ALA A 2 -7.25 19.26 2.54
N ILE A 3 -6.62 18.49 1.66
CA ILE A 3 -5.30 17.91 1.92
C ILE A 3 -4.25 18.88 1.38
N GLN A 4 -3.29 19.27 2.24
CA GLN A 4 -2.25 20.23 1.88
C GLN A 4 -1.04 19.52 1.24
N TRP A 5 -1.22 19.09 -0.01
CA TRP A 5 -0.21 18.32 -0.74
C TRP A 5 1.15 19.03 -0.86
N GLY A 6 1.15 20.36 -1.05
CA GLY A 6 2.36 21.14 -1.28
C GLY A 6 3.26 21.33 -0.05
N THR A 7 2.76 21.05 1.15
CA THR A 7 3.52 21.15 2.40
C THR A 7 3.64 19.81 3.13
N MET A 8 3.19 18.73 2.48
CA MET A 8 3.24 17.39 3.05
C MET A 8 4.70 16.93 3.12
N THR A 9 5.15 16.51 4.30
CA THR A 9 6.48 15.95 4.45
C THR A 9 6.55 14.57 3.79
N LEU A 10 7.75 14.08 3.49
CA LEU A 10 7.91 12.74 2.91
C LEU A 10 7.36 11.65 3.85
N GLN A 11 7.54 11.80 5.16
CA GLN A 11 7.00 10.85 6.14
C GLN A 11 5.47 10.89 6.17
N ASP A 12 4.86 12.08 6.19
CA ASP A 12 3.39 12.21 6.16
C ASP A 12 2.80 11.60 4.87
N ALA A 13 3.50 11.74 3.74
CA ALA A 13 3.08 11.13 2.49
C ALA A 13 3.12 9.59 2.55
N ILE A 14 4.16 9.01 3.17
CA ILE A 14 4.26 7.56 3.40
C ILE A 14 3.11 7.08 4.30
N ASP A 15 2.88 7.77 5.41
CA ASP A 15 1.85 7.40 6.39
C ASP A 15 0.45 7.53 5.78
N PHE A 16 0.19 8.62 5.04
CA PHE A 16 -1.06 8.85 4.34
C PHE A 16 -1.35 7.76 3.30
N CYS A 17 -0.39 7.46 2.42
CA CYS A 17 -0.57 6.42 1.40
C CYS A 17 -0.79 5.04 2.02
N THR A 18 -0.05 4.73 3.08
CA THR A 18 -0.21 3.46 3.82
C THR A 18 -1.59 3.36 4.45
N LEU A 19 -2.05 4.44 5.10
CA LEU A 19 -3.38 4.54 5.69
C LEU A 19 -4.47 4.28 4.64
N MET A 20 -4.39 4.92 3.47
CA MET A 20 -5.40 4.77 2.42
C MET A 20 -5.53 3.32 1.93
N ILE A 21 -4.41 2.61 1.76
CA ILE A 21 -4.41 1.20 1.37
C ILE A 21 -5.03 0.33 2.48
N GLN A 22 -4.64 0.56 3.74
CA GLN A 22 -5.18 -0.17 4.88
C GLN A 22 -6.68 0.08 5.09
N THR A 23 -7.13 1.32 4.96
CA THR A 23 -8.54 1.69 5.02
C THR A 23 -9.34 0.97 3.93
N THR A 24 -8.82 0.95 2.70
CA THR A 24 -9.46 0.24 1.58
C THR A 24 -9.56 -1.26 1.90
N SER A 25 -8.46 -1.89 2.30
CA SER A 25 -8.43 -3.31 2.67
C SER A 25 -9.43 -3.62 3.80
N ALA A 26 -9.51 -2.76 4.81
CA ALA A 26 -10.40 -2.93 5.95
C ALA A 26 -11.88 -2.84 5.54
N ILE A 27 -12.26 -1.86 4.71
CA ILE A 27 -13.64 -1.71 4.21
C ILE A 27 -14.01 -2.89 3.33
N GLN A 28 -13.10 -3.29 2.44
CA GLN A 28 -13.38 -4.37 1.49
C GLN A 28 -13.51 -5.73 2.16
N ARG A 29 -12.85 -5.96 3.30
CA ARG A 29 -13.04 -7.16 4.11
C ARG A 29 -14.51 -7.38 4.52
N PHE A 30 -15.29 -6.32 4.65
CA PHE A 30 -16.71 -6.38 5.04
C PHE A 30 -17.66 -6.06 3.88
N SER A 31 -17.14 -5.91 2.66
CA SER A 31 -17.93 -5.59 1.48
C SER A 31 -17.81 -6.75 0.49
N ASP A 32 -18.91 -7.43 0.19
CA ASP A 32 -18.96 -8.57 -0.74
C ASP A 32 -19.71 -8.20 -2.03
N GLY A 33 -19.11 -7.31 -2.82
CA GLY A 33 -19.72 -6.80 -4.04
C GLY A 33 -20.99 -5.97 -3.79
N ILE A 34 -21.90 -5.97 -4.76
CA ILE A 34 -23.25 -5.36 -4.62
C ILE A 34 -24.30 -6.45 -4.42
N ILE A 35 -25.47 -6.10 -3.88
CA ILE A 35 -26.58 -7.06 -3.64
C ILE A 35 -26.92 -7.88 -4.90
N ALA A 36 -26.79 -7.28 -6.09
CA ALA A 36 -27.07 -7.94 -7.36
C ALA A 36 -25.92 -8.80 -7.92
N ASN A 37 -24.70 -8.69 -7.37
CA ASN A 37 -23.52 -9.42 -7.82
C ASN A 37 -22.47 -9.61 -6.69
N PRO A 38 -22.69 -10.58 -5.79
CA PRO A 38 -21.73 -10.91 -4.72
C PRO A 38 -20.38 -11.38 -5.30
N GLY A 39 -19.26 -11.00 -4.66
CA GLY A 39 -17.91 -11.31 -5.13
C GLY A 39 -17.36 -10.42 -6.26
N ASP A 40 -18.14 -9.46 -6.79
CA ASP A 40 -17.75 -8.60 -7.91
C ASP A 40 -16.88 -7.39 -7.52
N MET A 41 -16.13 -7.50 -6.43
CA MET A 41 -15.22 -6.45 -5.98
C MET A 41 -13.79 -7.00 -5.83
N PRO A 42 -12.84 -6.57 -6.68
CA PRO A 42 -11.43 -6.92 -6.52
C PRO A 42 -10.91 -6.50 -5.14
N GLY A 43 -10.26 -7.43 -4.45
CA GLY A 43 -9.76 -7.20 -3.10
C GLY A 43 -8.41 -6.47 -3.07
N VAL A 44 -8.25 -5.64 -2.04
CA VAL A 44 -6.99 -5.04 -1.59
C VAL A 44 -6.59 -5.74 -0.30
N GLY A 45 -5.36 -6.23 -0.23
CA GLY A 45 -4.88 -6.93 0.95
C GLY A 45 -3.40 -7.28 0.90
N GLY A 46 -2.94 -7.91 1.98
CA GLY A 46 -1.53 -8.21 2.22
C GLY A 46 -0.73 -7.02 2.73
N PRO A 47 0.57 -7.21 3.02
CA PRO A 47 1.43 -6.13 3.50
C PRO A 47 1.69 -5.08 2.41
N VAL A 48 1.91 -3.84 2.81
CA VAL A 48 2.17 -2.71 1.90
C VAL A 48 3.67 -2.56 1.66
N ASP A 49 4.08 -2.53 0.38
CA ASP A 49 5.44 -2.10 0.01
C ASP A 49 5.43 -0.60 -0.28
N VAL A 50 6.51 0.08 0.11
CA VAL A 50 6.67 1.52 -0.03
C VAL A 50 8.03 1.78 -0.68
N ALA A 51 7.99 2.51 -1.79
CA ALA A 51 9.17 3.14 -2.39
C ALA A 51 8.92 4.64 -2.50
N VAL A 52 10.00 5.41 -2.40
CA VAL A 52 9.98 6.85 -2.63
C VAL A 52 10.86 7.19 -3.82
N ILE A 53 10.49 8.26 -4.52
CA ILE A 53 11.32 8.85 -5.58
C ILE A 53 11.62 10.28 -5.17
N THR A 54 12.89 10.59 -4.92
CA THR A 54 13.35 11.94 -4.58
C THR A 54 14.28 12.48 -5.65
N ALA A 55 14.42 13.81 -5.73
CA ALA A 55 15.26 14.45 -6.74
C ALA A 55 16.76 14.14 -6.58
N ASP A 56 17.20 13.90 -5.34
CA ASP A 56 18.60 13.67 -4.98
C ASP A 56 18.98 12.17 -4.98
N GLN A 57 18.08 11.28 -4.57
CA GLN A 57 18.37 9.85 -4.41
C GLN A 57 17.70 8.98 -5.50
N GLY A 58 16.82 9.55 -6.32
CA GLY A 58 16.05 8.78 -7.29
C GLY A 58 15.13 7.79 -6.58
N PHE A 59 15.06 6.55 -7.06
CA PHE A 59 14.18 5.51 -6.52
C PHE A 59 14.81 4.80 -5.32
N VAL A 60 14.09 4.75 -4.20
CA VAL A 60 14.54 4.11 -2.96
C VAL A 60 13.41 3.29 -2.35
N TRP A 61 13.67 2.01 -2.05
CA TRP A 61 12.76 1.18 -1.25
C TRP A 61 12.82 1.59 0.22
N ILE A 62 11.68 1.99 0.79
CA ILE A 62 11.54 2.27 2.23
C ILE A 62 11.09 1.02 2.97
N SER A 63 10.17 0.27 2.38
CA SER A 63 9.70 -1.02 2.89
C SER A 63 9.41 -1.92 1.71
N ARG A 64 10.10 -3.06 1.63
CA ARG A 64 9.89 -4.06 0.60
C ARG A 64 9.79 -5.42 1.26
N LYS A 65 8.71 -6.14 1.01
CA LYS A 65 8.55 -7.53 1.43
C LYS A 65 9.70 -8.37 0.89
N LYS A 66 10.29 -9.18 1.78
CA LYS A 66 11.17 -10.26 1.37
C LYS A 66 10.34 -11.41 0.84
N LEU A 67 10.64 -11.83 -0.38
CA LEU A 67 9.96 -12.98 -0.98
C LEU A 67 10.42 -14.26 -0.29
N LYS A 68 9.52 -15.24 -0.15
CA LYS A 68 9.84 -16.51 0.52
C LYS A 68 9.30 -17.70 -0.28
N ILE A 69 10.07 -18.78 -0.34
CA ILE A 69 9.61 -20.11 -0.77
C ILE A 69 9.92 -21.09 0.35
N GLU A 70 8.91 -21.85 0.81
CA GLU A 70 9.06 -22.83 1.89
C GLU A 70 9.71 -22.25 3.17
N GLY A 71 9.40 -20.98 3.48
CA GLY A 71 9.95 -20.27 4.64
C GLY A 71 11.38 -19.72 4.45
N LYS A 72 12.05 -20.01 3.33
CA LYS A 72 13.37 -19.45 3.01
C LYS A 72 13.20 -18.11 2.29
N GLU A 73 13.85 -17.07 2.80
CA GLU A 73 13.89 -15.76 2.15
C GLU A 73 14.70 -15.83 0.85
N ILE A 74 14.18 -15.21 -0.21
CA ILE A 74 14.83 -15.07 -1.50
C ILE A 74 15.17 -13.60 -1.68
N ASP A 75 16.45 -13.35 -1.95
CA ASP A 75 16.92 -12.06 -2.41
C ASP A 75 16.92 -12.04 -3.94
N LEU A 76 16.42 -10.94 -4.52
CA LEU A 76 16.33 -10.77 -5.98
C LEU A 76 17.34 -9.72 -6.49
N ASP A 77 18.07 -9.07 -5.58
CA ASP A 77 19.05 -8.03 -5.90
C ASP A 77 20.48 -8.62 -6.05
#